data_AF-A0A2K4WR75-F1
#
_entry.id   AF-A0A2K4WR75-F1
#
_cell.length_a   1.000
_cell.length_b   1.000
_cell.length_c   1.000
_cell.angle_alpha   90.00
_cell.angle_beta   90.00
_cell.angle_gamma   90.00
#
_symmetry.space_group_name_H-M   'P 1'
#
loop_
_entity.id
_entity.type
_entity.pdbx_description
1 polymer ?
#
loop_
_entity_poly.entity_id
_entity_poly.type
_entity_poly.pdbx_seq_one_letter_code
_entity_poly.pdbx_strand_id
1 'polypeptide(L)'
;MLEVTFTDSKAFPLEGGVFDFELSIKHHQANGQYTSDSSGKIMQRVTFKRCEGGLLADNFTHLSENGRETWSTRYEPKKYWANNRLAEQLADKPHVYNLGLICNRWLINWSRN
;
A
#
# COMPACT_ATOMS: atom_id res chain seq x y z
N MET A 1 -1.08 -3.68 -5.76
CA MET A 1 -1.68 -3.16 -7.00
C MET A 1 -2.34 -1.85 -6.65
N LEU A 2 -2.17 -0.81 -7.47
CA LEU A 2 -2.87 0.46 -7.33
C LEU A 2 -4.03 0.46 -8.33
N GLU A 3 -5.26 0.62 -7.82
CA GLU A 3 -6.48 0.77 -8.60
C GLU A 3 -7.15 2.09 -8.20
N VAL A 4 -7.47 2.92 -9.19
CA VAL A 4 -8.19 4.18 -9.01
C VAL A 4 -9.31 4.25 -10.02
N THR A 5 -10.49 4.69 -9.59
CA THR A 5 -11.66 4.86 -10.45
C THR A 5 -12.08 6.32 -10.44
N PHE A 6 -12.22 6.91 -11.62
CA PHE A 6 -12.74 8.25 -11.83
C PHE A 6 -14.18 8.13 -12.36
N THR A 7 -15.12 8.70 -11.60
CA THR A 7 -16.51 8.78 -12.03
C THR A 7 -17.11 10.16 -11.79
N ASP A 8 -18.15 10.51 -12.52
CA ASP A 8 -19.00 11.66 -12.21
C ASP A 8 -19.94 11.37 -11.01
N SER A 9 -20.77 12.34 -10.66
CA SER A 9 -21.76 12.21 -9.58
C SER A 9 -22.87 11.19 -9.84
N LYS A 10 -22.98 10.67 -11.07
CA LYS A 10 -23.91 9.63 -11.50
C LYS A 10 -23.23 8.28 -11.73
N ALA A 11 -21.97 8.15 -11.31
CA ALA A 11 -21.13 6.97 -11.47
C ALA A 11 -20.77 6.62 -12.92
N PHE A 12 -20.84 7.57 -13.86
CA PHE A 12 -20.30 7.36 -15.21
C PHE A 12 -18.78 7.45 -15.21
N PRO A 13 -18.07 6.54 -15.91
CA PRO A 13 -16.61 6.54 -15.95
C PRO A 13 -16.07 7.77 -16.67
N LEU A 14 -14.99 8.34 -16.14
CA LEU A 14 -14.32 9.51 -16.69
C LEU A 14 -12.93 9.15 -17.22
N GLU A 15 -12.77 9.19 -18.52
CA GLU A 15 -11.48 9.09 -19.20
C GLU A 15 -10.67 10.39 -19.04
N GLY A 16 -9.34 10.28 -18.93
CA GLY A 16 -8.46 11.45 -18.85
C GLY A 16 -8.30 12.04 -17.45
N GLY A 17 -8.89 11.44 -16.42
CA GLY A 17 -8.66 11.80 -15.02
C GLY A 17 -7.20 11.59 -14.64
N VAL A 18 -6.59 12.59 -13.99
CA VAL A 18 -5.15 12.56 -13.67
C VAL A 18 -4.93 12.35 -12.18
N PHE A 19 -4.14 11.33 -11.86
CA PHE A 19 -3.82 10.89 -10.51
C PHE A 19 -2.32 10.99 -10.24
N ASP A 20 -1.95 11.76 -9.23
CA ASP A 20 -0.58 11.78 -8.71
C ASP A 20 -0.48 10.80 -7.54
N PHE A 21 0.52 9.91 -7.61
CA PHE A 21 0.81 8.91 -6.59
C PHE A 21 2.26 9.00 -6.15
N GLU A 22 2.48 8.90 -4.84
CA GLU A 22 3.81 8.72 -4.30
C GLU A 22 3.82 7.78 -3.10
N LEU A 23 4.75 6.83 -3.14
CA LEU A 23 5.13 5.96 -2.04
C LEU A 23 6.65 5.96 -1.93
N SER A 24 7.14 6.46 -0.80
CA SER A 24 8.57 6.50 -0.49
C SER A 24 8.94 5.39 0.48
N ILE A 25 9.79 4.47 0.03
CA ILE A 25 10.36 3.37 0.80
C ILE A 25 11.88 3.59 0.93
N LYS A 26 12.51 3.07 1.99
CA LYS A 26 13.96 3.25 2.16
C LYS A 26 14.69 2.71 0.91
N HIS A 27 15.53 3.55 0.30
CA HIS A 27 16.23 3.28 -0.96
C HIS A 27 15.35 3.10 -2.22
N HIS A 28 14.03 3.34 -2.16
CA HIS A 28 13.11 3.20 -3.29
C HIS A 28 11.96 4.20 -3.27
N GLN A 29 11.73 4.89 -4.38
CA GLN A 29 10.55 5.74 -4.56
C GLN A 29 9.70 5.16 -5.69
N ALA A 30 8.42 4.98 -5.42
CA ALA A 30 7.42 4.75 -6.45
C ALA A 30 6.59 6.03 -6.55
N ASN A 31 6.91 6.86 -7.54
CA ASN A 31 6.18 8.07 -7.85
C ASN A 31 5.72 8.03 -9.31
N GLY A 32 4.60 8.67 -9.61
CA GLY A 32 4.11 8.74 -10.96
C GLY A 32 2.81 9.49 -11.07
N GLN A 33 2.61 10.01 -12.28
CA GLN A 33 1.34 10.53 -12.72
C GLN A 33 0.70 9.49 -13.63
N TYR A 34 -0.57 9.21 -13.39
CA TYR A 34 -1.34 8.23 -14.13
C TYR A 34 -2.63 8.85 -14.65
N THR A 35 -3.08 8.38 -15.81
CA THR A 35 -4.29 8.87 -16.46
C THR A 35 -5.30 7.74 -16.60
N SER A 36 -6.56 8.00 -16.27
CA SER A 36 -7.62 7.00 -16.43
C SER A 36 -7.88 6.68 -17.90
N ASP A 37 -8.08 5.41 -18.17
CA ASP A 37 -8.47 4.91 -19.50
C ASP A 37 -9.95 5.17 -19.81
N SER A 38 -10.42 4.68 -20.96
CA SER A 38 -11.82 4.83 -21.40
C SER A 38 -12.85 4.15 -20.49
N SER A 39 -12.41 3.28 -19.58
CA SER A 39 -13.26 2.71 -18.52
C SER A 39 -13.27 3.55 -17.24
N GLY A 40 -12.59 4.70 -17.25
CA GLY A 40 -12.41 5.58 -16.10
C GLY A 40 -11.47 5.00 -15.06
N LYS A 41 -10.60 4.05 -15.42
CA LYS A 41 -9.75 3.33 -14.47
C LYS A 41 -8.27 3.58 -14.67
N ILE A 42 -7.54 3.54 -13.57
CA ILE A 42 -6.08 3.47 -13.52
C ILE A 42 -5.71 2.15 -12.84
N MET A 43 -4.93 1.32 -13.53
CA MET A 43 -4.44 0.05 -13.01
C MET A 43 -2.92 0.01 -13.12
N GLN A 44 -2.23 0.28 -12.01
CA GLN A 44 -0.77 0.29 -11.99
C GLN A 44 -0.20 -0.76 -11.04
N ARG A 45 0.76 -1.53 -11.56
CA ARG A 45 1.61 -2.39 -10.72
C ARG A 45 2.72 -1.55 -10.08
N VAL A 46 2.47 -1.11 -8.85
CA VAL A 46 3.51 -0.51 -8.01
C VAL A 46 4.47 -1.60 -7.55
N THR A 47 5.74 -1.49 -7.92
CA THR A 47 6.81 -2.40 -7.50
C THR A 47 7.82 -1.66 -6.64
N PHE A 48 8.30 -2.33 -5.60
CA PHE A 48 9.34 -1.83 -4.70
C PHE A 48 10.28 -2.98 -4.36
N LYS A 49 11.54 -2.67 -4.05
CA LYS A 49 12.50 -3.71 -3.64
C LYS A 49 12.15 -4.26 -2.25
N ARG A 50 12.85 -5.34 -1.89
CA ARG A 50 12.79 -5.94 -0.55
C ARG A 50 13.04 -4.87 0.51
N CYS A 51 12.25 -4.90 1.57
CA CYS A 51 12.54 -4.13 2.77
C CYS A 51 13.59 -4.88 3.62
N GLU A 52 14.62 -4.18 4.07
CA GLU A 52 15.67 -4.72 4.94
C GLU A 52 15.85 -3.85 6.19
N GLY A 53 16.09 -4.49 7.35
CA GLY A 53 16.44 -3.78 8.59
C GLY A 53 15.31 -3.05 9.31
N GLY A 54 14.04 -3.39 9.04
CA GLY A 54 12.87 -2.79 9.71
C GLY A 54 12.86 -2.91 11.24
N LEU A 55 11.92 -2.20 11.86
CA LEU A 55 11.67 -2.20 13.31
C LEU A 55 11.20 -3.57 13.77
N LEU A 56 11.69 -4.03 14.92
CA LEU A 56 11.23 -5.28 15.53
C LEU A 56 9.85 -5.03 16.16
N ALA A 57 8.85 -5.81 15.77
CA ALA A 57 7.55 -5.84 16.42
C ALA A 57 7.57 -6.77 17.64
N ASP A 58 6.58 -6.63 18.51
CA ASP A 58 6.33 -7.63 19.55
C ASP A 58 6.07 -9.00 18.91
N ASN A 59 6.55 -10.05 19.58
CA ASN A 59 6.29 -11.40 19.14
C ASN A 59 4.80 -11.72 19.29
N PHE A 60 4.22 -12.39 18.29
CA PHE A 60 2.84 -12.86 18.38
C PHE A 60 2.80 -14.38 18.37
N THR A 61 1.86 -14.92 19.14
CA THR A 61 1.58 -16.36 19.16
C THR A 61 0.31 -16.62 18.34
N HIS A 62 0.37 -17.58 17.43
CA HIS A 62 -0.78 -18.10 16.71
C HIS A 62 -0.96 -19.59 17.02
N LEU A 63 -2.20 -20.00 17.29
CA LEU A 63 -2.57 -21.41 17.41
C LEU A 63 -3.05 -21.89 16.04
N SER A 64 -2.28 -22.80 15.44
CA SER A 64 -2.62 -23.49 14.19
C SER A 64 -3.06 -24.93 14.49
N GLU A 65 -3.55 -25.63 13.48
CA GLU A 65 -3.83 -27.08 13.56
C GLU A 65 -2.59 -27.90 13.95
N ASN A 66 -1.39 -27.37 13.68
CA ASN A 66 -0.11 -28.04 13.93
C ASN A 66 0.54 -27.63 15.26
N GLY A 67 -0.17 -26.89 16.10
CA GLY A 67 0.28 -26.46 17.42
C GLY A 67 0.46 -24.93 17.54
N ARG A 68 1.18 -24.54 18.59
CA ARG A 68 1.43 -23.15 18.96
C ARG A 68 2.69 -22.64 18.28
N GLU A 69 2.54 -21.61 17.46
CA GLU A 69 3.64 -20.95 16.76
C GLU A 69 3.86 -19.55 17.33
N THR A 70 5.09 -19.23 17.72
CA THR A 70 5.49 -17.87 18.09
C THR A 70 6.37 -17.28 16.99
N TRP A 71 5.93 -16.16 16.45
CA TRP A 71 6.56 -15.49 15.32
C TRP A 71 7.17 -14.16 15.74
N SER A 72 8.37 -13.88 15.24
CA SER A 72 9.01 -12.57 15.33
C SER A 72 9.01 -11.91 13.96
N THR A 73 8.72 -10.60 13.92
CA THR A 73 8.52 -9.86 12.68
C THR A 73 9.29 -8.54 12.72
N ARG A 74 9.97 -8.22 11.62
CA ARG A 74 10.45 -6.87 11.32
C ARG A 74 9.52 -6.19 10.34
N TYR A 75 9.13 -4.97 10.64
CA TYR A 75 8.24 -4.18 9.80
C TYR A 75 8.76 -2.75 9.60
N GLU A 76 8.28 -2.07 8.56
CA GLU A 76 8.58 -0.67 8.32
C GLU A 76 7.27 0.09 8.07
N PRO A 77 6.90 1.04 8.94
CA PRO A 77 5.75 1.91 8.70
C PRO A 77 6.12 2.95 7.65
N LYS A 78 5.28 3.05 6.61
CA LYS A 78 5.39 4.01 5.51
C LYS A 78 4.10 4.76 5.35
N LYS A 79 4.19 5.84 4.57
CA LYS A 79 3.04 6.59 4.09
C LYS A 79 3.07 6.59 2.58
N TYR A 80 1.90 6.52 1.98
CA TYR A 80 1.71 6.94 0.60
C TYR A 80 0.65 8.02 0.56
N TRP A 81 0.72 8.85 -0.45
CA TRP A 81 -0.31 9.85 -0.70
C TRP A 81 -0.79 9.77 -2.14
N ALA A 82 -2.02 10.24 -2.31
CA ALA A 82 -2.80 10.15 -3.52
C ALA A 82 -3.54 11.47 -3.72
N ASN A 83 -3.52 12.00 -4.94
CA ASN A 83 -4.21 13.24 -5.27
C ASN A 83 -4.84 13.20 -6.66
N ASN A 84 -6.08 13.70 -6.77
CA ASN A 84 -6.68 14.01 -8.06
C ASN A 84 -6.19 15.39 -8.51
N ARG A 85 -5.30 15.40 -9.49
CA ARG A 85 -4.63 16.64 -9.93
C ARG A 85 -5.59 17.62 -10.60
N LEU A 86 -6.55 17.11 -11.38
CA LEU A 86 -7.48 17.96 -12.15
C LEU A 86 -8.57 18.58 -11.29
N ALA A 87 -8.79 18.06 -10.07
CA ALA A 87 -9.79 18.63 -9.18
C ALA A 87 -9.33 19.98 -8.58
N GLU A 88 -8.02 20.29 -8.57
CA GLU A 88 -7.45 21.57 -8.08
C GLU A 88 -8.12 22.09 -6.78
N GLN A 89 -8.86 23.20 -6.85
CA GLN A 89 -9.55 23.80 -5.71
C GLN A 89 -10.80 23.02 -5.24
N LEU A 90 -11.31 22.13 -6.10
CA LEU A 90 -12.37 21.18 -5.82
C LEU A 90 -11.83 19.83 -5.34
N ALA A 91 -10.49 19.66 -5.30
CA ALA A 91 -9.90 18.43 -4.79
C ALA A 91 -10.16 18.31 -3.29
N ASP A 92 -10.57 17.12 -2.86
CA ASP A 92 -10.43 16.74 -1.45
C ASP A 92 -8.95 16.87 -1.04
N LYS A 93 -8.70 17.11 0.25
CA LYS A 93 -7.33 17.17 0.78
C LYS A 93 -6.55 15.92 0.34
N PRO A 94 -5.24 16.03 0.00
CA PRO A 94 -4.43 14.88 -0.38
C PRO A 94 -4.63 13.73 0.59
N HIS A 95 -5.06 12.58 0.08
CA HIS A 95 -5.33 11.45 0.94
C HIS A 95 -4.00 10.81 1.31
N VAL A 96 -3.66 10.87 2.61
CA VAL A 96 -2.45 10.26 3.15
C VAL A 96 -2.82 8.99 3.89
N TYR A 97 -2.24 7.87 3.47
CA TYR A 97 -2.52 6.56 4.02
C TYR A 97 -1.26 5.96 4.65
N ASN A 98 -1.45 5.23 5.74
CA ASN A 98 -0.37 4.46 6.36
C ASN A 98 -0.27 3.09 5.68
N LEU A 99 0.95 2.62 5.47
CA LEU A 99 1.28 1.33 4.89
C LEU A 99 2.28 0.62 5.79
N GLY A 100 1.95 -0.57 6.28
CA GLY A 100 2.88 -1.43 7.01
C GLY A 100 3.56 -2.42 6.06
N LEU A 101 4.88 -2.31 5.89
CA LEU A 101 5.65 -3.29 5.12
C LEU A 101 6.19 -4.36 6.07
N ILE A 102 5.89 -5.63 5.81
CA ILE A 102 6.58 -6.75 6.48
C ILE A 102 7.91 -6.97 5.77
N CYS A 103 9.00 -6.73 6.48
CA CYS A 103 10.36 -6.79 5.94
C CYS A 103 10.97 -8.18 6.11
N ASN A 104 10.79 -8.78 7.29
CA ASN A 104 11.18 -10.16 7.56
C ASN A 104 10.24 -10.75 8.61
N ARG A 105 9.98 -12.05 8.53
CA ARG A 105 9.22 -12.79 9.53
C ARG A 105 9.80 -14.19 9.67
N TRP A 106 10.08 -14.57 10.91
CA TRP A 106 10.67 -15.87 11.22
C TRP A 106 10.05 -16.48 12.47
N LEU A 107 9.98 -17.80 12.49
CA LEU A 107 9.48 -18.58 13.60
C LEU A 107 10.56 -18.62 14.68
N ILE A 108 10.20 -18.28 15.92
CA ILE A 108 11.14 -18.30 17.05
C ILE A 108 10.85 -19.41 18.04
N ASN A 109 9.60 -19.88 18.08
CA ASN A 109 9.23 -21.04 18.89
C ASN A 109 8.07 -21.78 18.21
N TRP A 110 8.10 -23.10 18.27
CA TRP A 110 7.01 -23.97 17.87
C TRP A 110 6.88 -25.11 18.86
N SER A 111 5.66 -25.34 19.32
CA SER A 111 5.32 -26.48 20.16
C SER A 111 4.06 -27.13 19.64
N ARG A 112 4.02 -28.46 19.66
CA ARG A 112 2.76 -29.20 19.48
C ARG A 112 1.84 -28.93 20.67
N ASN A 113 0.54 -28.97 20.42
CA ASN A 113 -0.45 -29.06 21.50
C ASN A 113 -0.33 -30.40 22.20
#